data_AF-H3H6Q9-F1
#
_entry.id   AF-H3H6Q9-F1
#
_cell.length_a   1.000
_cell.length_b   1.000
_cell.length_c   1.000
_cell.angle_alpha   90.00
_cell.angle_beta   90.00
_cell.angle_gamma   90.00
#
_symmetry.space_group_name_H-M   'P 1'
#
loop_
_entity.id
_entity.type
_entity.pdbx_description
1 polymer ?
#
loop_
_entity_poly.entity_id
_entity_poly.type
_entity_poly.pdbx_seq_one_letter_code
_entity_poly.pdbx_strand_id
1 'polypeptide(L)'
;MRESSRRDVELHDIESGIVEKMLLFMYTGDVVLDLESVLGLLIAAEMYELLALREMCKGFVLKYAHEVFCDPQIVQLPEKILLELIPQDELQIRELALMEALVMWGESRVANADKPLGDLLADMMEFVRFPTMSVSDLYGKVRPLVNDGVIREHLLTEALFNHLKWGSQTGVASKRAKPRALTASLRKLT
;
A
#
# COMPACT_ATOMS: atom_id res chain seq x y z
N MET A 1 -30.27 -21.57 -5.19
CA MET A 1 -29.53 -21.54 -3.90
C MET A 1 -29.50 -22.95 -3.33
N ARG A 2 -28.39 -23.66 -3.48
CA ARG A 2 -28.19 -25.04 -2.96
C ARG A 2 -27.60 -25.07 -1.55
N GLU A 3 -27.13 -23.91 -1.10
CA GLU A 3 -26.40 -23.71 0.16
C GLU A 3 -27.35 -23.31 1.30
N SER A 4 -28.47 -22.65 1.00
CA SER A 4 -29.48 -22.22 1.98
C SER A 4 -30.14 -23.37 2.76
N SER A 5 -30.01 -24.61 2.29
CA SER A 5 -30.52 -25.82 2.95
C SER A 5 -29.44 -26.61 3.69
N ARG A 6 -28.19 -26.14 3.71
CA ARG A 6 -27.08 -26.77 4.43
C ARG A 6 -26.97 -26.15 5.83
N ARG A 7 -26.67 -27.00 6.82
CA ARG A 7 -26.47 -26.58 8.21
C ARG A 7 -25.11 -25.92 8.42
N ASP A 8 -24.14 -26.33 7.61
CA ASP A 8 -22.74 -25.91 7.72
C ASP A 8 -22.34 -25.17 6.44
N VAL A 9 -21.56 -24.10 6.62
CA VAL A 9 -20.98 -23.28 5.55
C VAL A 9 -19.46 -23.36 5.69
N GLU A 10 -18.79 -23.78 4.62
CA GLU A 10 -17.32 -23.83 4.58
C GLU A 10 -16.79 -22.48 4.11
N LEU A 11 -15.93 -21.87 4.93
CA LEU A 11 -15.23 -20.64 4.57
C LEU A 11 -13.83 -21.01 4.06
N HIS A 12 -13.54 -20.64 2.82
CA HIS A 12 -12.23 -20.84 2.21
C HIS A 12 -11.38 -19.57 2.33
N ASP A 13 -10.05 -19.74 2.32
CA ASP A 13 -9.06 -18.64 2.24
C ASP A 13 -9.04 -17.66 3.42
N ILE A 14 -9.44 -18.11 4.63
CA ILE A 14 -9.41 -17.29 5.84
C ILE A 14 -8.89 -18.09 7.03
N GLU A 15 -7.98 -17.48 7.77
CA GLU A 15 -7.47 -18.03 9.02
C GLU A 15 -8.52 -18.01 10.13
N SER A 16 -8.53 -19.06 10.97
CA SER A 16 -9.49 -19.20 12.07
C SER A 16 -9.53 -17.97 13.00
N GLY A 17 -8.37 -17.36 13.29
CA GLY A 17 -8.30 -16.18 14.15
C GLY A 17 -8.95 -14.93 13.54
N ILE A 18 -8.93 -14.81 12.21
CA ILE A 18 -9.60 -13.71 11.51
C ILE A 18 -11.12 -13.90 11.58
N VAL A 19 -11.62 -15.12 11.37
CA VAL A 19 -13.05 -15.43 11.50
C VAL A 19 -13.54 -15.16 12.91
N GLU A 20 -12.78 -15.54 13.93
CA GLU A 20 -13.12 -15.25 15.33
C GLU A 20 -13.28 -13.74 15.57
N LYS A 21 -12.32 -12.92 15.11
CA LYS A 21 -12.40 -11.46 15.23
C LYS A 21 -13.57 -10.87 14.46
N MET A 22 -13.88 -11.39 13.28
CA MET A 22 -15.05 -10.97 12.51
C MET A 22 -16.35 -11.30 13.23
N LEU A 23 -16.49 -12.51 13.78
CA LEU A 23 -17.68 -12.90 14.53
C LEU A 23 -17.83 -12.05 15.80
N LEU A 24 -16.73 -11.81 16.52
CA LEU A 24 -16.76 -10.92 17.68
C LEU A 24 -17.26 -9.53 17.29
N PHE A 25 -16.77 -8.97 16.18
CA PHE A 25 -17.24 -7.70 15.65
C PHE A 25 -18.73 -7.73 15.27
N MET A 26 -19.21 -8.77 14.58
CA MET A 26 -20.62 -8.88 14.18
C MET A 26 -21.57 -8.91 15.38
N TYR A 27 -21.14 -9.51 16.50
CA TYR A 27 -21.96 -9.65 17.71
C TYR A 27 -21.85 -8.46 18.66
N THR A 28 -20.69 -7.81 18.74
CA THR A 28 -20.41 -6.77 19.75
C THR A 28 -20.32 -5.35 19.18
N GLY A 29 -20.05 -5.22 17.87
CA GLY A 29 -19.72 -3.96 17.23
C GLY A 29 -18.30 -3.47 17.51
N ASP A 30 -17.46 -4.26 18.19
CA ASP A 30 -16.10 -3.89 18.57
C ASP A 30 -15.08 -4.99 18.19
N VAL A 31 -13.83 -4.59 17.96
CA VAL A 31 -12.75 -5.50 17.57
C VAL A 31 -11.38 -4.95 17.98
N VAL A 32 -10.51 -5.84 18.45
CA VAL A 32 -9.11 -5.50 18.72
C VAL A 32 -8.27 -5.74 17.46
N LEU A 33 -7.66 -4.66 16.97
CA LEU A 33 -6.81 -4.66 15.78
C LEU A 33 -5.34 -4.82 16.18
N ASP A 34 -4.68 -5.81 15.56
CA ASP A 34 -3.26 -6.13 15.79
C ASP A 34 -2.48 -6.05 14.47
N LEU A 35 -1.20 -5.69 14.54
CA LEU A 35 -0.32 -5.54 13.37
C LEU A 35 -0.20 -6.84 12.56
N GLU A 36 -0.20 -7.98 13.23
CA GLU A 36 -0.04 -9.30 12.62
C GLU A 36 -1.28 -9.71 11.81
N SER A 37 -2.48 -9.40 12.31
CA SER A 37 -3.74 -9.91 11.77
C SER A 37 -4.53 -8.88 10.95
N VAL A 38 -4.18 -7.58 11.01
CA VAL A 38 -5.02 -6.52 10.44
C VAL A 38 -5.16 -6.62 8.92
N LEU A 39 -4.13 -7.10 8.20
CA LEU A 39 -4.22 -7.27 6.75
C LEU A 39 -5.19 -8.40 6.37
N GLY A 40 -5.09 -9.55 7.02
CA GLY A 40 -6.03 -10.65 6.83
C GLY A 40 -7.46 -10.23 7.18
N LEU A 41 -7.63 -9.47 8.26
CA LEU A 41 -8.92 -8.94 8.67
C LEU A 41 -9.49 -7.92 7.67
N LEU A 42 -8.64 -7.05 7.10
CA LEU A 42 -9.04 -6.11 6.06
C LEU A 42 -9.50 -6.83 4.80
N ILE A 43 -8.77 -7.85 4.36
CA ILE A 43 -9.12 -8.68 3.20
C ILE A 43 -10.47 -9.38 3.43
N ALA A 44 -10.63 -10.00 4.60
CA ALA A 44 -11.88 -10.69 4.94
C ALA A 44 -13.05 -9.72 5.09
N ALA A 45 -12.85 -8.53 5.68
CA ALA A 45 -13.87 -7.50 5.79
C ALA A 45 -14.32 -6.97 4.42
N GLU A 46 -13.40 -6.82 3.46
CA GLU A 46 -13.75 -6.49 2.08
C GLU A 46 -14.53 -7.64 1.43
N MET A 47 -14.09 -8.90 1.61
CA MET A 47 -14.71 -10.07 0.98
C MET A 47 -16.14 -10.32 1.45
N TYR A 48 -16.43 -10.11 2.74
CA TYR A 48 -17.80 -10.25 3.29
C TYR A 48 -18.54 -8.93 3.43
N GLU A 49 -18.05 -7.87 2.80
CA GLU A 49 -18.73 -6.56 2.73
C GLU A 49 -19.04 -5.96 4.12
N LEU A 50 -18.18 -6.20 5.10
CA LEU A 50 -18.28 -5.63 6.45
C LEU A 50 -17.71 -4.21 6.47
N LEU A 51 -18.47 -3.26 5.92
CA LEU A 51 -18.02 -1.89 5.67
C LEU A 51 -17.43 -1.19 6.90
N ALA A 52 -18.10 -1.28 8.05
CA ALA A 52 -17.61 -0.65 9.29
C ALA A 52 -16.27 -1.25 9.76
N LEU A 53 -16.13 -2.58 9.69
CA LEU A 53 -14.89 -3.27 10.02
C LEU A 53 -13.77 -2.92 9.06
N ARG A 54 -14.06 -2.86 7.75
CA ARG A 54 -13.12 -2.46 6.70
C ARG A 54 -12.57 -1.07 6.97
N GLU A 55 -13.42 -0.09 7.25
CA GLU A 55 -12.96 1.28 7.51
C GLU A 55 -12.10 1.39 8.78
N MET A 56 -12.43 0.63 9.84
CA MET A 56 -11.58 0.55 11.03
C MET A 56 -10.20 -0.06 10.71
N CYS A 57 -10.17 -1.18 9.99
CA CYS A 57 -8.93 -1.83 9.58
C CYS A 57 -8.10 -0.91 8.68
N LYS A 58 -8.74 -0.24 7.71
CA LYS A 58 -8.10 0.73 6.81
C LYS A 58 -7.46 1.87 7.59
N GLY A 59 -8.19 2.48 8.53
CA GLY A 59 -7.65 3.54 9.39
C GLY A 59 -6.43 3.09 10.20
N PHE A 60 -6.47 1.86 10.72
CA PHE A 60 -5.33 1.27 11.43
C PHE A 60 -4.12 1.06 10.52
N VAL A 61 -4.33 0.49 9.32
CA VAL A 61 -3.28 0.27 8.32
C VAL A 61 -2.64 1.59 7.90
N LEU A 62 -3.45 2.64 7.65
CA LEU A 62 -2.91 3.96 7.29
C LEU A 62 -2.00 4.53 8.39
N LYS A 63 -2.36 4.33 9.65
CA LYS A 63 -1.59 4.83 10.81
C LYS A 63 -0.29 4.04 11.05
N TYR A 64 -0.31 2.72 10.86
CA TYR A 64 0.84 1.84 11.13
C TYR A 64 1.48 1.29 9.85
N ALA A 65 1.31 1.96 8.71
CA ALA A 65 1.79 1.50 7.41
C ALA A 65 3.29 1.17 7.39
N HIS A 66 4.11 1.95 8.10
CA HIS A 66 5.56 1.69 8.24
C HIS A 66 5.92 0.35 8.90
N GLU A 67 5.02 -0.26 9.67
CA GLU A 67 5.21 -1.60 10.25
C GLU A 67 4.47 -2.66 9.42
N VAL A 68 3.25 -2.36 8.99
CA VAL A 68 2.38 -3.30 8.28
C VAL A 68 2.85 -3.60 6.85
N PHE A 69 3.49 -2.62 6.18
CA PHE A 69 3.98 -2.81 4.82
C PHE A 69 5.38 -3.44 4.79
N CYS A 70 5.88 -3.93 5.94
CA CYS A 70 7.11 -4.69 5.99
C CYS A 70 6.92 -6.13 5.49
N ASP A 71 8.03 -6.71 5.01
CA ASP A 71 8.14 -8.10 4.57
C ASP A 71 7.79 -9.08 5.71
N PRO A 72 6.95 -10.11 5.50
CA PRO A 72 6.26 -10.54 4.27
C PRO A 72 4.78 -10.15 4.18
N GLN A 73 4.28 -9.28 5.05
CA GLN A 73 2.84 -9.04 5.20
C GLN A 73 2.20 -8.38 3.97
N ILE A 74 2.91 -7.45 3.31
CA ILE A 74 2.37 -6.72 2.15
C ILE A 74 1.99 -7.63 0.99
N VAL A 75 2.70 -8.75 0.79
CA VAL A 75 2.52 -9.67 -0.34
C VAL A 75 1.09 -10.22 -0.40
N GLN A 76 0.46 -10.41 0.76
CA GLN A 76 -0.89 -10.94 0.92
C GLN A 76 -1.98 -9.99 0.40
N LEU A 77 -1.70 -8.69 0.27
CA LEU A 77 -2.70 -7.71 -0.11
C LEU A 77 -3.11 -7.82 -1.59
N PRO A 78 -4.42 -7.89 -1.88
CA PRO A 78 -4.94 -7.74 -3.24
C PRO A 78 -4.57 -6.39 -3.85
N GLU A 79 -4.35 -6.39 -5.17
CA GLU A 79 -3.99 -5.19 -5.96
C GLU A 79 -4.99 -4.05 -5.75
N LYS A 80 -6.28 -4.36 -5.76
CA LYS A 80 -7.37 -3.39 -5.54
C LYS A 80 -7.22 -2.64 -4.22
N ILE A 81 -6.93 -3.36 -3.12
CA ILE A 81 -6.79 -2.75 -1.79
C ILE A 81 -5.56 -1.85 -1.74
N LEU A 82 -4.45 -2.26 -2.35
CA LEU A 82 -3.25 -1.42 -2.44
C LEU A 82 -3.50 -0.13 -3.23
N LEU A 83 -4.17 -0.20 -4.37
CA LEU A 83 -4.53 0.97 -5.16
C LEU A 83 -5.44 1.95 -4.41
N GLU A 84 -6.18 1.48 -3.39
CA GLU A 84 -6.96 2.35 -2.51
C GLU A 84 -6.14 2.95 -1.36
N LEU A 85 -5.17 2.22 -0.82
CA LEU A 85 -4.35 2.63 0.33
C LEU A 85 -3.22 3.58 -0.07
N ILE A 86 -2.50 3.28 -1.16
CA ILE A 86 -1.31 4.02 -1.58
C ILE A 86 -1.61 5.50 -1.87
N PRO A 87 -2.74 5.91 -2.47
CA PRO A 87 -2.99 7.33 -2.74
C PRO A 87 -3.25 8.20 -1.51
N GLN A 88 -3.56 7.61 -0.34
CA GLN A 88 -4.01 8.35 0.85
C GLN A 88 -2.90 9.24 1.44
N ASP A 89 -3.21 10.51 1.72
CA ASP A 89 -2.25 11.50 2.28
C ASP A 89 -1.79 11.12 3.70
N GLU A 90 -2.65 10.40 4.43
CA GLU A 90 -2.49 9.99 5.82
C GLU A 90 -1.61 8.75 6.00
N LEU A 91 -1.26 8.05 4.92
CA LEU A 91 -0.43 6.84 4.96
C LEU A 91 0.93 7.13 5.63
N GLN A 92 1.13 6.60 6.83
CA GLN A 92 2.31 6.85 7.67
C GLN A 92 3.47 5.93 7.29
N ILE A 93 4.11 6.22 6.16
CA ILE A 93 5.29 5.51 5.67
C ILE A 93 6.24 6.46 4.92
N ARG A 94 7.54 6.16 4.94
CA ARG A 94 8.53 6.85 4.10
C ARG A 94 8.39 6.38 2.65
N GLU A 95 8.44 7.30 1.68
CA GLU A 95 8.31 6.93 0.26
C GLU A 95 9.33 5.90 -0.20
N LEU A 96 10.57 5.95 0.31
CA LEU A 96 11.58 4.95 0.01
C LEU A 96 11.13 3.54 0.42
N ALA A 97 10.65 3.40 1.67
CA ALA A 97 10.17 2.14 2.20
C ALA A 97 8.90 1.65 1.49
N LEU A 98 8.00 2.58 1.14
CA LEU A 98 6.82 2.27 0.33
C LEU A 98 7.21 1.71 -1.04
N MET A 99 8.15 2.34 -1.73
CA MET A 99 8.62 1.87 -3.03
C MET A 99 9.28 0.49 -2.94
N GLU A 100 10.14 0.26 -1.95
CA GLU A 100 10.74 -1.06 -1.72
C GLU A 100 9.68 -2.14 -1.45
N ALA A 101 8.65 -1.82 -0.64
CA ALA A 101 7.55 -2.73 -0.36
C ALA A 101 6.70 -3.05 -1.61
N LEU A 102 6.48 -2.07 -2.50
CA LEU A 102 5.76 -2.29 -3.76
C LEU A 102 6.55 -3.16 -4.74
N VAL A 103 7.87 -2.98 -4.82
CA VAL A 103 8.74 -3.84 -5.63
C VAL A 103 8.64 -5.29 -5.14
N MET A 104 8.77 -5.51 -3.83
CA MET A 104 8.62 -6.83 -3.21
C MET A 104 7.25 -7.47 -3.48
N TRP A 105 6.17 -6.69 -3.37
CA TRP A 105 4.81 -7.14 -3.71
C TRP A 105 4.69 -7.56 -5.18
N GLY A 106 5.33 -6.81 -6.08
CA GLY A 106 5.33 -7.07 -7.52
C GLY A 106 6.15 -8.30 -7.88
N GLU A 107 7.35 -8.45 -7.32
CA GLU A 107 8.22 -9.62 -7.54
C GLU A 107 7.53 -10.93 -7.17
N SER A 108 6.78 -10.95 -6.06
CA SER A 108 6.00 -12.13 -5.66
C SER A 108 4.89 -12.50 -6.66
N ARG A 109 4.42 -11.55 -7.49
CA ARG A 109 3.33 -11.77 -8.46
C ARG A 109 3.84 -12.08 -9.85
N VAL A 110 5.02 -11.60 -10.21
CA VAL A 110 5.64 -11.91 -11.51
C VAL A 110 5.80 -13.42 -11.70
N ALA A 111 6.02 -14.19 -10.63
CA ALA A 111 6.05 -15.66 -10.71
C ALA A 111 4.75 -16.28 -11.26
N ASN A 112 3.61 -15.60 -11.08
CA ASN A 112 2.29 -16.08 -11.47
C ASN A 112 1.67 -15.27 -12.64
N ALA A 113 2.35 -14.22 -13.13
CA ALA A 113 1.81 -13.29 -14.12
C ALA A 113 2.66 -13.27 -15.39
N ASP A 114 2.01 -13.29 -16.56
CA ASP A 114 2.65 -13.21 -17.89
C ASP A 114 3.05 -11.77 -18.28
N LYS A 115 3.08 -10.84 -17.31
CA LYS A 115 3.38 -9.43 -17.50
C LYS A 115 4.72 -9.08 -16.84
N PRO A 116 5.54 -8.21 -17.46
CA PRO A 116 6.78 -7.76 -16.83
C PRO A 116 6.49 -6.93 -15.57
N LEU A 117 7.43 -6.93 -14.63
CA LEU A 117 7.31 -6.24 -13.33
C LEU A 117 6.93 -4.75 -13.47
N GLY A 118 7.54 -4.06 -14.44
CA GLY A 118 7.27 -2.64 -14.70
C GLY A 118 5.83 -2.35 -15.11
N ASP A 119 5.20 -3.24 -15.88
CA ASP A 119 3.80 -3.06 -16.30
C ASP A 119 2.82 -3.34 -15.16
N LEU A 120 3.18 -4.26 -14.26
CA LEU A 120 2.38 -4.55 -13.07
C LEU A 120 2.41 -3.39 -12.06
N LEU A 121 3.58 -2.78 -11.87
CA LEU A 121 3.77 -1.70 -10.91
C LEU A 121 3.51 -0.30 -11.49
N ALA A 122 3.33 -0.21 -12.81
CA ALA A 122 3.15 1.04 -13.54
C ALA A 122 2.18 2.02 -12.86
N ASP A 123 0.98 1.57 -12.54
CA ASP A 123 -0.06 2.43 -11.95
C ASP A 123 0.24 2.75 -10.48
N MET A 124 0.82 1.81 -9.74
CA MET A 124 1.20 2.01 -8.33
C MET A 124 2.33 3.02 -8.19
N MET A 125 3.32 2.98 -9.09
CA MET A 125 4.49 3.86 -9.06
C MET A 125 4.11 5.33 -9.30
N GLU A 126 3.04 5.61 -10.03
CA GLU A 126 2.54 6.98 -10.22
C GLU A 126 2.03 7.64 -8.91
N PHE A 127 1.68 6.82 -7.91
CA PHE A 127 1.25 7.30 -6.59
C PHE A 127 2.40 7.47 -5.59
N VAL A 128 3.60 6.99 -5.92
CA VAL A 128 4.81 7.17 -5.10
C VAL A 128 5.36 8.57 -5.31
N ARG A 129 5.69 9.26 -4.21
CA ARG A 129 6.12 10.66 -4.21
C ARG A 129 7.64 10.78 -4.27
N PHE A 130 8.22 10.28 -5.35
CA PHE A 130 9.68 10.35 -5.62
C PHE A 130 10.31 11.73 -5.37
N PRO A 131 9.67 12.87 -5.72
CA PRO A 131 10.28 14.19 -5.49
C PRO A 131 10.52 14.53 -4.01
N THR A 132 9.92 13.78 -3.08
CA THR A 132 10.07 13.97 -1.64
C THR A 132 11.18 13.12 -1.02
N MET A 133 11.72 12.17 -1.77
CA MET A 133 12.89 11.35 -1.39
C MET A 133 14.17 12.18 -1.41
N SER A 134 15.23 11.69 -0.75
CA SER A 134 16.54 12.33 -0.85
C SER A 134 17.21 12.04 -2.20
N VAL A 135 18.09 12.92 -2.67
CA VAL A 135 18.85 12.70 -3.92
C VAL A 135 19.73 11.44 -3.82
N SER A 136 20.24 11.13 -2.63
CA SER A 136 20.99 9.90 -2.37
C SER A 136 20.14 8.65 -2.65
N ASP A 137 18.89 8.64 -2.18
CA ASP A 137 17.98 7.52 -2.40
C ASP A 137 17.55 7.41 -3.88
N LEU A 138 17.34 8.55 -4.54
CA LEU A 138 17.00 8.59 -5.96
C LEU A 138 18.10 7.95 -6.83
N TYR A 139 19.38 8.25 -6.57
CA TYR A 139 20.48 7.64 -7.33
C TYR A 139 20.86 6.24 -6.84
N GLY A 140 20.78 5.99 -5.53
CA GLY A 140 21.18 4.71 -4.95
C GLY A 140 20.16 3.59 -5.15
N LYS A 141 18.86 3.92 -5.16
CA LYS A 141 17.77 2.94 -5.15
C LYS A 141 16.81 3.08 -6.33
N VAL A 142 16.43 4.31 -6.71
CA VAL A 142 15.47 4.53 -7.81
C VAL A 142 16.12 4.38 -9.19
N ARG A 143 17.33 4.93 -9.39
CA ARG A 143 18.04 4.88 -10.69
C ARG A 143 18.28 3.44 -11.20
N PRO A 144 18.72 2.47 -10.37
CA PRO A 144 18.82 1.07 -10.81
C PRO A 144 17.49 0.52 -11.33
N LEU A 145 16.39 0.73 -10.58
CA LEU A 145 15.06 0.27 -10.96
C LEU A 145 14.52 0.92 -12.24
N VAL A 146 14.95 2.15 -12.56
CA VAL A 146 14.67 2.80 -13.84
C VAL A 146 15.41 2.11 -14.98
N ASN A 147 16.69 1.76 -14.79
CA ASN A 147 17.47 1.04 -15.79
C ASN A 147 16.90 -0.36 -16.07
N ASP A 148 16.35 -1.00 -15.04
CA ASP A 148 15.72 -2.32 -15.12
C ASP A 148 14.29 -2.25 -15.70
N GLY A 149 13.79 -1.06 -16.02
CA GLY A 149 12.46 -0.86 -16.61
C GLY A 149 11.30 -1.01 -15.63
N VAL A 150 11.55 -1.11 -14.33
CA VAL A 150 10.52 -1.20 -13.28
C VAL A 150 9.86 0.16 -13.04
N ILE A 151 10.65 1.23 -13.08
CA ILE A 151 10.18 2.61 -12.88
C ILE A 151 10.37 3.39 -14.19
N ARG A 152 9.34 4.13 -14.61
CA ARG A 152 9.42 4.98 -15.81
C ARG A 152 10.38 6.15 -15.58
N GLU A 153 11.22 6.44 -16.56
CA GLU A 153 12.26 7.48 -16.48
C GLU A 153 11.72 8.88 -16.16
N HIS A 154 10.50 9.19 -16.61
CA HIS A 154 9.88 10.49 -16.35
C HIS A 154 9.69 10.78 -14.85
N LEU A 155 9.47 9.76 -14.01
CA LEU A 155 9.28 9.91 -12.56
C LEU A 155 10.57 10.33 -11.86
N LEU A 156 11.70 9.73 -12.26
CA LEU A 156 13.02 10.13 -11.75
C LEU A 156 13.37 11.55 -12.22
N THR A 157 13.11 11.87 -13.50
CA THR A 157 13.40 13.19 -14.06
C THR A 157 12.61 14.28 -13.35
N GLU A 158 11.32 14.06 -13.11
CA GLU A 158 10.46 14.96 -12.34
C GLU A 158 10.98 15.17 -10.91
N ALA A 159 11.39 14.10 -10.24
CA ALA A 159 11.95 14.18 -8.89
C ALA A 159 13.24 15.02 -8.86
N LEU A 160 14.14 14.83 -9.83
CA LEU A 160 15.37 15.62 -9.95
C LEU A 160 15.09 17.10 -10.25
N PHE A 161 14.15 17.40 -11.15
CA PHE A 161 13.74 18.78 -11.42
C PHE A 161 13.17 19.47 -10.19
N ASN A 162 12.41 18.75 -9.35
CA ASN A 162 11.94 19.29 -8.07
C ASN A 162 13.10 19.71 -7.15
N HIS A 163 14.11 18.85 -7.01
CA HIS A 163 15.31 19.14 -6.19
C HIS A 163 16.12 20.31 -6.73
N LEU A 164 16.19 20.45 -8.05
CA LEU A 164 16.85 21.58 -8.71
C LEU A 164 16.02 22.88 -8.70
N LYS A 165 14.79 22.85 -8.16
CA LYS A 165 13.80 23.95 -8.24
C LYS A 165 13.60 24.42 -9.68
N TRP A 166 13.64 23.48 -10.63
CA TRP A 166 13.60 23.76 -12.05
C TRP A 166 12.16 23.76 -12.56
N GLY A 167 11.70 24.92 -13.03
CA GLY A 167 10.34 25.12 -13.52
C GLY A 167 9.29 25.23 -12.41
N SER A 168 8.06 25.59 -12.78
CA SER A 168 6.91 25.56 -11.88
C SER A 168 6.16 24.25 -12.08
N GLN A 169 6.04 23.45 -11.04
CA GLN A 169 5.30 22.20 -11.11
C GLN A 169 3.79 22.48 -11.16
N THR A 170 3.11 21.95 -12.17
CA THR A 170 1.66 22.08 -12.34
C THR A 170 0.99 20.71 -12.40
N GLY A 171 -0.29 20.65 -12.05
CA GLY A 171 -1.10 19.43 -12.15
C GLY A 171 -0.61 18.27 -11.28
N VAL A 172 -0.43 17.10 -11.90
CA VAL A 172 -0.09 15.84 -11.21
C VAL A 172 1.29 15.89 -10.54
N ALA A 173 2.26 16.54 -11.19
CA ALA A 173 3.62 16.67 -10.66
C ALA A 173 3.64 17.46 -9.34
N SER A 174 2.81 18.52 -9.25
CA SER A 174 2.67 19.31 -8.01
C SER A 174 2.11 18.49 -6.86
N LYS A 175 1.16 17.57 -7.13
CA LYS A 175 0.64 16.65 -6.12
C LYS A 175 1.71 15.68 -5.64
N ARG A 176 2.51 15.12 -6.55
CA ARG A 176 3.61 14.20 -6.21
C ARG A 176 4.76 14.85 -5.45
N ALA A 177 4.97 16.16 -5.60
CA ALA A 177 5.99 16.85 -4.82
C ALA A 177 5.57 17.24 -3.40
N LYS A 178 4.29 17.09 -3.06
CA LYS A 178 3.79 17.34 -1.71
C LYS A 178 4.10 16.15 -0.80
N PRO A 179 4.87 16.30 0.29
CA PRO A 179 5.12 15.21 1.24
C PRO A 179 3.81 14.70 1.86
N ARG A 180 3.75 13.38 2.13
CA ARG A 180 2.71 12.79 2.99
C ARG A 180 2.76 13.36 4.40
N ALA A 181 1.69 13.12 5.18
CA ALA A 181 1.57 13.62 6.55
C ALA A 181 2.77 13.28 7.44
N LEU A 182 3.35 12.06 7.33
CA LEU A 182 4.52 11.63 8.08
C LEU A 182 5.78 12.47 7.77
N THR A 183 6.10 12.66 6.50
CA THR A 183 7.27 13.45 6.11
C THR A 183 7.07 14.94 6.44
N ALA A 184 5.84 15.43 6.36
CA ALA A 184 5.50 16.79 6.75
C ALA A 184 5.63 17.05 8.27
N SER A 185 5.31 16.07 9.11
CA SER A 185 5.45 16.19 10.57
C SER A 185 6.91 16.13 11.01
N LEU A 186 7.72 15.24 10.42
CA LEU A 186 9.15 15.14 10.73
C LEU A 186 9.92 16.44 10.44
N ARG A 187 9.60 17.14 9.35
CA ARG A 187 10.23 18.42 8.99
C ARG A 187 9.87 19.59 9.92
N LYS A 188 8.78 19.50 10.71
CA LYS A 188 8.39 20.54 11.67
C LYS A 188 9.10 20.41 13.02
N LEU A 189 9.74 19.26 13.28
CA LEU A 189 10.42 18.93 14.53
C LEU A 189 11.94 19.18 14.47
N THR A 190 12.45 19.59 13.32
CA THR A 190 13.85 19.97 13.05
C THR A 190 13.95 21.46 12.81
#